data_AF-A0A316GBA6-F1
#
_entry.id   AF-A0A316GBA6-F1
#
_cell.length_a   1.000
_cell.length_b   1.000
_cell.length_c   1.000
_cell.angle_alpha   90.00
_cell.angle_beta   90.00
_cell.angle_gamma   90.00
#
_symmetry.space_group_name_H-M   'P 1'
#
loop_
_entity.id
_entity.type
_entity.pdbx_description
1 polymer ?
#
loop_
_entity_poly.entity_id
_entity_poly.type
_entity_poly.pdbx_seq_one_letter_code
_entity_poly.pdbx_strand_id
1 'polypeptide(L)'
;MMSLMPASLEQAIQKMTSLAADAFGLSGRGTIVAGHYAYLVVFDQFLVGDRATFLEPTLAASGIEKVFVNGRLVYADGATTGVRSGRVLRRGSLASPMAQRKQYLTLTTYEGKS
;
A
#
# COMPACT_ATOMS: atom_id res chain seq x y z
N MET A 1 14.39 -31.63 -16.44
CA MET A 1 13.84 -31.47 -15.07
C MET A 1 13.56 -29.98 -14.86
N MET A 2 12.34 -29.52 -15.15
CA MET A 2 11.94 -28.11 -14.98
C MET A 2 11.97 -27.78 -13.49
N SER A 3 12.97 -26.98 -13.09
CA SER A 3 13.02 -26.36 -11.77
C SER A 3 11.84 -25.40 -11.66
N LEU A 4 10.88 -25.69 -10.78
CA LEU A 4 9.97 -24.67 -10.25
C LEU A 4 10.83 -23.70 -9.44
N MET A 5 11.41 -22.69 -10.10
CA MET A 5 11.99 -21.57 -9.37
C MET A 5 10.83 -20.83 -8.70
N PRO A 6 10.84 -20.65 -7.36
CA PRO A 6 9.94 -19.70 -6.73
C PRO A 6 10.09 -18.34 -7.42
N ALA A 7 8.98 -17.60 -7.55
CA ALA A 7 9.00 -16.28 -8.16
C ALA A 7 10.09 -15.41 -7.51
N SER A 8 10.77 -14.56 -8.29
CA SER A 8 11.71 -13.59 -7.71
C SER A 8 11.00 -12.71 -6.69
N LEU A 9 11.73 -12.09 -5.77
CA LEU A 9 11.13 -11.20 -4.76
C LEU A 9 10.30 -10.09 -5.43
N GLU A 10 10.80 -9.51 -6.51
CA GLU A 10 10.11 -8.48 -7.29
C GLU A 10 8.83 -9.02 -7.93
N GLN A 11 8.86 -10.24 -8.49
CA GLN A 11 7.67 -10.88 -9.05
C GLN A 11 6.63 -11.20 -7.97
N ALA A 12 7.06 -11.64 -6.79
CA ALA A 12 6.19 -11.87 -5.65
C ALA A 12 5.54 -10.55 -5.20
N ILE A 13 6.34 -9.48 -5.02
CA ILE A 13 5.84 -8.13 -4.69
C ILE A 13 4.87 -7.63 -5.76
N GLN A 14 5.18 -7.77 -7.05
CA GLN A 14 4.32 -7.33 -8.15
C GLN A 14 2.95 -8.01 -8.11
N LYS A 15 2.94 -9.34 -7.88
CA LYS A 15 1.69 -10.13 -7.77
C LYS A 15 0.77 -9.64 -6.66
N MET A 16 1.33 -9.25 -5.51
CA MET A 16 0.57 -8.80 -4.35
C MET A 16 0.34 -7.28 -4.28
N THR A 17 0.88 -6.51 -5.23
CA THR A 17 0.76 -5.04 -5.26
C THR A 17 0.15 -4.55 -6.58
N SER A 18 0.96 -4.26 -7.61
CA SER A 18 0.51 -3.63 -8.85
C SER A 18 -0.46 -4.52 -9.62
N LEU A 19 -0.17 -5.82 -9.76
CA LEU A 19 -1.03 -6.74 -10.50
C LEU A 19 -2.41 -6.87 -9.83
N ALA A 20 -2.44 -6.91 -8.50
CA ALA A 20 -3.68 -6.90 -7.73
C ALA A 20 -4.43 -5.56 -7.88
N ALA A 21 -3.72 -4.43 -7.76
CA ALA A 21 -4.32 -3.11 -7.92
C ALA A 21 -4.96 -2.94 -9.31
N ASP A 22 -4.30 -3.41 -10.37
CA ASP A 22 -4.81 -3.37 -11.74
C ASP A 22 -6.04 -4.27 -11.90
N ALA A 23 -5.98 -5.51 -11.40
CA ALA A 23 -7.10 -6.45 -11.45
C ALA A 23 -8.37 -5.93 -10.75
N PHE A 24 -8.22 -5.13 -9.70
CA PHE A 24 -9.33 -4.53 -8.95
C PHE A 24 -9.65 -3.08 -9.36
N GLY A 25 -8.93 -2.48 -10.32
CA GLY A 25 -9.13 -1.10 -10.77
C GLY A 25 -8.82 -0.05 -9.68
N LEU A 26 -7.81 -0.30 -8.85
CA LEU A 26 -7.42 0.56 -7.73
C LEU A 26 -6.43 1.66 -8.16
N SER A 27 -6.91 2.63 -8.93
CA SER A 27 -6.08 3.73 -9.46
C SER A 27 -5.25 4.44 -8.38
N GLY A 28 -3.98 4.69 -8.71
CA GLY A 28 -3.03 5.37 -7.82
C GLY A 28 -2.54 4.54 -6.63
N ARG A 29 -2.64 3.21 -6.70
CA ARG A 29 -2.18 2.24 -5.67
C ARG A 29 -1.37 1.12 -6.31
N GLY A 30 -0.69 0.33 -5.49
CA GLY A 30 0.06 -0.86 -5.93
C GLY A 30 1.46 -0.58 -6.50
N THR A 31 1.83 0.69 -6.68
CA THR A 31 3.16 1.10 -7.15
C THR A 31 3.67 2.33 -6.38
N ILE A 32 4.99 2.43 -6.23
CA ILE A 32 5.66 3.57 -5.60
C ILE A 32 5.94 4.62 -6.66
N VAL A 33 5.02 5.57 -6.82
CA VAL A 33 5.10 6.66 -7.79
C VAL A 33 4.64 7.96 -7.12
N ALA A 34 5.30 9.07 -7.44
CA ALA A 34 4.90 10.37 -6.92
C ALA A 34 3.42 10.66 -7.24
N GLY A 35 2.67 11.12 -6.24
CA GLY A 35 1.24 11.41 -6.37
C GLY A 35 0.31 10.20 -6.18
N HIS A 36 0.83 8.98 -6.04
CA HIS A 36 0.04 7.82 -5.60
C HIS A 36 -0.26 7.87 -4.10
N TYR A 37 -1.22 7.06 -3.66
CA TYR A 37 -1.47 6.87 -2.24
C TYR A 37 -0.27 6.16 -1.59
N ALA A 38 0.18 6.67 -0.44
CA ALA A 38 1.29 6.08 0.30
C ALA A 38 0.84 4.85 1.12
N TYR A 39 0.69 3.73 0.42
CA TYR A 39 0.60 2.39 1.02
C TYR A 39 1.98 1.74 0.90
N LEU A 40 2.70 1.62 2.01
CA LEU A 40 4.09 1.18 2.01
C LEU A 40 4.30 0.14 3.11
N VAL A 41 5.14 -0.84 2.83
CA VAL A 41 5.62 -1.84 3.80
C VAL A 41 7.14 -1.80 3.77
N VAL A 42 7.75 -1.68 4.94
CA VAL A 42 9.19 -1.85 5.14
C VAL A 42 9.37 -3.21 5.81
N PHE A 43 10.17 -4.07 5.19
CA PHE A 43 10.44 -5.41 5.69
C PHE A 43 11.86 -5.83 5.39
N ASP A 44 12.40 -6.71 6.23
CA ASP A 44 13.68 -7.38 6.01
C ASP A 44 13.46 -8.61 5.13
N GLN A 45 14.03 -8.61 3.93
CA GLN A 45 13.90 -9.68 2.96
C GLN A 45 14.46 -11.04 3.43
N PHE A 46 15.37 -11.05 4.41
CA PHE A 46 15.95 -12.27 4.96
C PHE A 46 15.19 -12.81 6.17
N LEU A 47 14.35 -11.98 6.81
CA LEU A 47 13.56 -12.37 8.00
C LEU A 47 12.06 -12.49 7.73
N VAL A 48 11.56 -11.94 6.63
CA VAL A 48 10.13 -11.94 6.33
C VAL A 48 9.60 -13.36 6.18
N GLY A 49 8.56 -13.68 6.95
CA GLY A 49 8.01 -15.03 6.98
C GLY A 49 6.73 -15.15 7.80
N ASP A 50 5.87 -16.08 7.38
CA ASP A 50 4.72 -16.49 8.17
C ASP A 50 5.19 -17.33 9.35
N ARG A 51 4.67 -17.02 10.54
CA ARG A 51 4.93 -17.74 11.79
C ARG A 51 3.71 -18.50 12.28
N ALA A 52 2.54 -18.23 11.72
CA ALA A 52 1.31 -18.88 12.13
C ALA A 52 1.41 -20.38 11.85
N THR A 53 1.00 -21.18 12.84
CA THR A 53 0.87 -22.63 12.69
C THR A 53 -0.59 -23.02 12.84
N PHE A 54 -0.93 -24.26 12.53
CA PHE A 54 -2.28 -24.78 12.78
C PHE A 54 -2.69 -24.68 14.26
N LEU A 55 -1.73 -24.81 15.18
CA LEU A 55 -1.97 -24.74 16.63
C LEU A 55 -1.95 -23.30 17.14
N GLU A 56 -1.14 -22.44 16.53
CA GLU A 56 -0.98 -21.03 16.90
C GLU A 56 -1.26 -20.13 15.67
N PRO A 57 -2.53 -20.01 15.25
CA PRO A 57 -2.89 -19.39 13.98
C PRO A 57 -2.82 -17.86 13.98
N THR A 58 -2.60 -17.23 15.13
CA THR A 58 -2.63 -15.76 15.31
C THR A 58 -1.26 -15.14 15.57
N LEU A 59 -0.18 -15.91 15.40
CA LEU A 59 1.18 -15.38 15.54
C LEU A 59 1.46 -14.33 14.46
N ALA A 60 2.06 -13.21 14.89
CA ALA A 60 2.48 -12.18 13.96
C ALA A 60 3.62 -12.68 13.05
N ALA A 61 3.58 -12.27 11.78
CA ALA A 61 4.66 -12.51 10.83
C ALA A 61 5.99 -11.91 11.32
N SER A 62 7.10 -12.55 10.96
CA SER A 62 8.44 -11.99 11.18
C SER A 62 8.84 -11.03 10.07
N GLY A 63 9.85 -10.19 10.33
CA GLY A 63 10.51 -9.35 9.33
C GLY A 63 9.73 -8.13 8.84
N ILE A 64 8.47 -7.92 9.25
CA ILE A 64 7.73 -6.68 8.96
C ILE A 64 8.14 -5.60 9.98
N GLU A 65 8.83 -4.57 9.53
CA GLU A 65 9.30 -3.48 10.38
C GLU A 65 8.24 -2.38 10.55
N LYS A 66 7.71 -1.89 9.42
CA LYS A 66 6.76 -0.76 9.40
C LYS A 66 5.72 -0.92 8.31
N VAL A 67 4.48 -0.52 8.62
CA VAL A 67 3.40 -0.44 7.64
C VAL A 67 2.79 0.96 7.65
N PHE A 68 2.61 1.52 6.46
CA PHE A 68 1.99 2.82 6.24
C PHE A 68 0.73 2.66 5.40
N VAL A 69 -0.34 3.32 5.84
CA VAL A 69 -1.60 3.38 5.11
C VAL A 69 -1.95 4.85 4.92
N ASN A 70 -2.13 5.27 3.65
CA ASN A 70 -2.34 6.68 3.30
C ASN A 70 -1.30 7.62 3.93
N GLY A 71 -0.04 7.17 4.02
CA GLY A 71 1.09 7.93 4.56
C GLY A 71 1.17 7.98 6.09
N ARG A 72 0.28 7.30 6.82
CA ARG A 72 0.31 7.25 8.29
C ARG A 72 0.82 5.89 8.76
N LEU A 73 1.73 5.89 9.73
CA LEU A 73 2.30 4.69 10.35
C LEU A 73 1.21 3.95 11.16
N VAL A 74 0.86 2.74 10.73
CA VAL A 74 -0.19 1.91 11.33
C VAL A 74 0.34 0.69 12.07
N TYR A 75 1.58 0.28 11.78
CA TYR A 75 2.27 -0.82 12.44
C TYR A 75 3.75 -0.48 12.58
N ALA A 76 4.29 -0.70 13.78
CA ALA A 76 5.71 -0.55 14.12
C ALA A 76 6.01 -1.37 15.38
N ASP A 77 7.28 -1.72 15.57
CA ASP A 77 7.76 -2.37 16.81
C ASP A 77 6.98 -3.64 17.19
N GLY A 78 6.57 -4.41 16.17
CA GLY A 78 5.82 -5.66 16.36
C GLY A 78 4.33 -5.51 16.68
N ALA A 79 3.77 -4.29 16.65
CA ALA A 79 2.39 -4.03 17.04
C ALA A 79 1.69 -2.96 16.20
N THR A 80 0.35 -2.94 16.26
CA THR A 80 -0.44 -1.87 15.65
C THR A 80 -0.31 -0.57 16.45
N THR A 81 -0.18 0.57 15.78
CA THR A 81 -0.10 1.89 16.43
C THR A 81 -1.46 2.44 16.88
N GLY A 82 -2.55 1.75 16.55
CA GLY A 82 -3.93 2.21 16.78
C GLY A 82 -4.45 3.20 15.73
N VAL A 83 -3.60 3.70 14.83
CA VAL A 83 -4.01 4.60 13.75
C VAL A 83 -4.86 3.86 12.71
N ARG A 84 -6.08 4.37 12.46
CA ARG A 84 -6.99 3.86 11.43
C ARG A 84 -7.11 4.83 10.26
N SER A 85 -6.11 4.83 9.37
CA SER A 85 -6.05 5.72 8.20
C SER A 85 -6.60 5.10 6.92
N GLY A 86 -7.21 3.90 7.01
CA GLY A 86 -7.87 3.23 5.89
C GLY A 86 -9.05 4.03 5.33
N ARG A 87 -9.35 3.80 4.05
CA ARG A 87 -10.51 4.40 3.36
C ARG A 87 -11.25 3.31 2.61
N VAL A 88 -12.58 3.42 2.56
CA VAL A 88 -13.41 2.55 1.70
C VAL A 88 -13.01 2.78 0.25
N LEU A 89 -12.70 1.70 -0.46
CA LEU A 89 -12.36 1.73 -1.88
C LEU A 89 -13.62 1.49 -2.69
N ARG A 90 -13.93 2.41 -3.60
CA ARG A 90 -15.04 2.27 -4.54
C ARG A 90 -14.48 2.13 -5.95
N ARG A 91 -14.99 1.16 -6.70
CA ARG A 91 -14.64 1.00 -8.12
C ARG A 91 -15.01 2.31 -8.84
N GLY A 92 -14.04 2.93 -9.52
CA GLY A 92 -14.24 4.20 -10.21
C GLY A 92 -13.92 5.48 -9.41
N SER A 93 -13.41 5.40 -8.18
CA SER A 93 -12.82 6.59 -7.52
C SER A 93 -11.46 6.90 -8.14
N LEU A 94 -11.47 7.63 -9.26
CA LEU A 94 -10.32 7.81 -10.18
C LEU A 94 -9.21 8.72 -9.66
N ALA A 95 -9.38 9.41 -8.54
CA ALA A 95 -8.42 10.43 -8.15
C ALA A 95 -7.35 9.89 -7.20
N SER A 96 -6.11 9.94 -7.67
CA SER A 96 -4.95 9.95 -6.78
C SER A 96 -5.03 11.18 -5.84
N PRO A 97 -4.40 11.15 -4.66
CA PRO A 97 -4.42 12.27 -3.72
C PRO A 97 -3.95 13.60 -4.33
N MET A 98 -3.01 13.52 -5.28
CA MET A 98 -2.49 14.69 -5.98
C MET A 98 -3.44 15.20 -7.07
N ALA A 99 -4.12 14.32 -7.81
CA ALA A 99 -5.12 14.71 -8.79
C ALA A 99 -6.30 15.45 -8.12
N GLN A 100 -6.73 14.97 -6.94
CA GLN A 100 -7.73 15.66 -6.11
C GLN A 100 -7.28 17.05 -5.65
N ARG A 101 -6.00 17.21 -5.23
CA ARG A 101 -5.47 18.50 -4.76
C ARG A 101 -5.38 19.56 -5.86
N LYS A 102 -5.06 19.20 -7.11
CA LYS A 102 -5.05 20.17 -8.22
C LYS A 102 -6.43 20.75 -8.51
N GLN A 103 -7.50 19.94 -8.41
CA GLN A 103 -8.86 20.40 -8.70
C GLN A 103 -9.36 21.43 -7.67
N TYR A 104 -8.99 21.27 -6.39
CA TYR A 104 -9.29 22.27 -5.35
C TYR A 104 -8.45 23.55 -5.49
N LEU A 105 -7.19 23.44 -5.92
CA LEU A 105 -6.34 24.64 -6.09
C LEU A 105 -6.85 25.55 -7.22
N THR A 106 -7.36 24.99 -8.32
CA THR A 106 -7.91 25.77 -9.44
C THR A 106 -9.19 26.54 -9.07
N LEU A 107 -9.98 26.04 -8.11
CA LEU A 107 -11.20 26.71 -7.65
C LEU A 107 -10.91 27.91 -6.72
N THR A 108 -9.73 27.96 -6.11
CA THR A 108 -9.28 29.10 -5.28
C THR A 108 -8.56 30.21 -6.06
N THR A 109 -8.31 30.05 -7.36
CA THR A 109 -7.61 31.05 -8.19
C THR A 109 -8.55 31.90 -9.07
N TYR A 110 -9.81 32.04 -8.68
CA TYR A 110 -10.74 33.00 -9.28
C TYR A 110 -11.29 33.90 -8.18
N GLU A 111 -10.63 35.03 -7.92
CA GLU A 111 -11.20 36.28 -7.39
C GLU A 111 -10.08 37.33 -7.46
N GLY A 112 -10.35 38.47 -8.11
CA GLY A 112 -9.43 39.62 -8.12
C GLY A 112 -8.94 40.11 -9.49
N LYS A 113 -9.85 40.28 -10.46
CA LYS A 113 -9.69 41.38 -11.45
C LYS A 113 -10.58 42.53 -10.98
N SER A 114 -9.96 43.62 -10.52
CA SER A 114 -10.36 44.98 -10.86
C SER A 114 -9.17 45.91 -10.67
#